data_AF-A0A527U0Z3-F1
#
_entry.id   AF-A0A527U0Z3-F1
#
_cell.length_a   1.000
_cell.length_b   1.000
_cell.length_c   1.000
_cell.angle_alpha   90.00
_cell.angle_beta   90.00
_cell.angle_gamma   90.00
#
_symmetry.space_group_name_H-M   'P 1'
#
loop_
_entity.id
_entity.type
_entity.pdbx_description
1 polymer ?
#
loop_
_entity_poly.entity_id
_entity_poly.type
_entity_poly.pdbx_seq_one_letter_code
_entity_poly.pdbx_strand_id
1 'polypeptide(L)'
;MLLKGRATPELVRIQAELGARLSFREAARVIDLFLPSGVGANHMTVRRRLAEIADQVEARDNASPHRMSLSKGGPLIVSLDGAHTNVRYRRSHDLQRDRRRCLLSGSGKADHYGRHAAQSRLAR
;
A
#
# COMPACT_ATOMS: atom_id res chain seq x y z
N MET A 1 3.74 7.44 -14.79
CA MET A 1 4.74 6.34 -14.88
C MET A 1 6.02 6.81 -14.20
N LEU A 2 6.49 6.19 -13.13
CA LEU A 2 7.88 6.38 -12.70
C LEU A 2 8.43 5.08 -12.06
N LEU A 3 9.26 4.39 -12.84
CA LEU A 3 10.29 3.41 -12.47
C LEU A 3 9.83 2.07 -11.86
N LYS A 4 9.14 1.22 -12.65
CA LYS A 4 9.33 -0.23 -12.47
C LYS A 4 10.77 -0.55 -12.93
N GLY A 5 11.66 -0.86 -11.98
CA GLY A 5 13.01 -1.36 -12.27
C GLY A 5 14.17 -0.35 -12.38
N ARG A 6 14.00 0.95 -12.07
CA ARG A 6 15.13 1.91 -12.03
C ARG A 6 15.53 2.42 -10.63
N ALA A 7 14.86 1.93 -9.59
CA ALA A 7 15.23 2.24 -8.22
C ALA A 7 16.03 1.06 -7.68
N THR A 8 17.16 1.33 -7.03
CA THR A 8 17.96 0.28 -6.39
C THR A 8 17.15 -0.35 -5.25
N PRO A 9 17.35 -1.64 -4.94
CA PRO A 9 16.63 -2.30 -3.85
C PRO A 9 16.86 -1.62 -2.50
N GLU A 10 18.03 -1.00 -2.30
CA GLU A 10 18.36 -0.22 -1.10
C GLU A 10 17.46 1.01 -0.98
N LEU A 11 17.27 1.76 -2.07
CA LEU A 11 16.40 2.94 -2.08
C LEU A 11 14.95 2.55 -1.81
N VAL A 12 14.48 1.44 -2.37
CA VAL A 12 13.13 0.92 -2.12
C VAL A 12 12.94 0.58 -0.64
N ARG A 13 13.93 -0.06 -0.02
CA ARG A 13 13.91 -0.40 1.41
C ARG A 13 13.86 0.85 2.28
N ILE A 14 14.71 1.85 2.01
CA ILE A 14 14.73 3.13 2.75
C ILE A 14 13.39 3.85 2.59
N GLN A 15 12.83 3.88 1.38
CA GLN A 15 11.51 4.48 1.11
C GLN A 15 10.41 3.83 1.93
N ALA A 16 10.39 2.51 2.01
CA ALA A 16 9.40 1.80 2.81
C ALA A 16 9.62 2.00 4.32
N GLU A 17 10.87 1.98 4.79
CA GLU A 17 11.18 2.19 6.21
C GLU A 17 10.77 3.60 6.67
N LEU A 18 11.08 4.63 5.89
CA LEU A 18 10.63 5.99 6.17
C LEU A 18 9.11 6.13 6.05
N GLY A 19 8.49 5.49 5.05
CA GLY A 19 7.05 5.50 4.87
C GLY A 19 6.27 4.80 6.00
N ALA A 20 6.90 3.86 6.71
CA ALA A 20 6.31 3.19 7.86
C ALA A 20 6.37 4.03 9.15
N ARG A 21 7.30 5.00 9.23
CA ARG A 21 7.53 5.82 10.43
C ARG A 21 7.02 7.25 10.33
N LEU A 22 6.98 7.82 9.12
CA LEU A 22 6.66 9.22 8.85
C LEU A 22 5.46 9.34 7.93
N SER A 23 4.86 10.54 7.84
CA SER A 23 3.90 10.79 6.76
C SER A 23 4.59 10.68 5.41
N PHE A 24 3.88 10.24 4.36
CA PHE A 24 4.49 10.06 3.02
C PHE A 24 5.12 11.34 2.46
N ARG A 25 4.60 12.51 2.85
CA ARG A 25 5.15 13.81 2.45
C ARG A 25 6.44 14.13 3.19
N GLU A 26 6.54 13.79 4.46
CA GLU A 26 7.77 13.93 5.24
C GLU A 26 8.84 12.96 4.78
N ALA A 27 8.49 11.69 4.63
CA ALA A 27 9.40 10.68 4.09
C ALA A 27 9.97 11.13 2.73
N ALA A 28 9.11 11.62 1.83
CA ALA A 28 9.54 12.18 0.56
C ALA A 28 10.51 13.37 0.73
N ARG A 29 10.21 14.34 1.60
CA ARG A 29 11.12 15.47 1.88
C ARG A 29 12.48 15.01 2.40
N VAL A 30 12.51 14.02 3.30
CA VAL A 30 13.77 13.46 3.82
C VAL A 30 14.56 12.80 2.70
N ILE A 31 13.91 12.00 1.85
CA ILE A 31 14.59 11.35 0.71
C ILE A 31 15.13 12.39 -0.27
N ASP A 32 14.37 13.45 -0.54
CA ASP A 32 14.73 14.49 -1.50
C ASP A 32 16.04 15.20 -1.12
N LEU A 33 16.33 15.34 0.18
CA LEU A 33 17.58 15.94 0.68
C LEU A 33 18.83 15.18 0.22
N PHE A 34 18.71 13.88 -0.01
CA PHE A 34 19.83 13.00 -0.37
C PHE A 34 19.87 12.65 -1.87
N LEU A 35 18.89 13.07 -2.65
CA LEU A 35 18.85 12.83 -4.09
C LEU A 35 19.47 14.00 -4.86
N PRO A 36 20.06 13.75 -6.04
CA PRO A 36 20.51 14.81 -6.92
C PRO A 36 19.36 15.79 -7.23
N SER A 37 19.67 17.08 -7.23
CA SER A 37 18.72 18.16 -7.50
C SER A 37 17.97 17.93 -8.82
N GLY A 38 16.64 17.95 -8.77
CA GLY A 38 15.76 17.75 -9.93
C GLY A 38 15.15 16.35 -10.07
N VAL A 39 15.55 15.37 -9.24
CA VAL A 39 14.96 14.01 -9.26
C VAL A 39 13.68 13.91 -8.41
N GLY A 40 13.46 14.82 -7.46
CA GLY A 40 12.18 15.07 -6.78
C GLY A 40 11.52 13.81 -6.20
N ALA A 41 11.79 13.50 -4.93
CA ALA A 41 11.13 12.40 -4.25
C ALA A 41 9.61 12.65 -4.16
N ASN A 42 8.81 11.81 -4.84
CA ASN A 42 7.36 11.91 -4.83
C ASN A 42 6.76 11.08 -3.67
N HIS A 43 5.93 11.70 -2.83
CA HIS A 43 5.17 11.01 -1.78
C HIS A 43 4.34 9.82 -2.28
N MET A 44 3.85 9.87 -3.53
CA MET A 44 3.14 8.75 -4.16
C MET A 44 4.06 7.55 -4.42
N THR A 45 5.34 7.80 -4.70
CA THR A 45 6.34 6.74 -4.87
C THR A 45 6.60 6.06 -3.54
N VAL A 46 6.81 6.83 -2.47
CA VAL A 46 6.97 6.30 -1.10
C VAL A 46 5.78 5.42 -0.72
N ARG A 47 4.55 5.95 -0.89
CA ARG A 47 3.30 5.19 -0.62
C ARG A 47 3.25 3.89 -1.41
N ARG A 48 3.57 3.94 -2.70
CA ARG A 48 3.55 2.76 -3.57
C ARG A 48 4.59 1.73 -3.13
N ARG A 49 5.81 2.14 -2.81
CA ARG A 49 6.86 1.21 -2.35
C ARG A 49 6.50 0.55 -1.03
N LEU A 50 5.96 1.33 -0.09
CA LEU A 50 5.49 0.77 1.17
C LEU A 50 4.38 -0.28 0.94
N ALA A 51 3.43 0.00 0.05
CA ALA A 51 2.39 -0.97 -0.31
C ALA A 51 2.97 -2.24 -0.94
N GLU A 52 3.93 -2.12 -1.86
CA GLU A 52 4.62 -3.28 -2.47
C GLU A 52 5.33 -4.16 -1.42
N ILE A 53 5.88 -3.57 -0.33
CA ILE A 53 6.47 -4.33 0.78
C ILE A 53 5.38 -4.94 1.68
N ALA A 54 4.30 -4.21 1.96
CA ALA A 54 3.19 -4.74 2.74
C ALA A 54 2.59 -6.00 2.08
N ASP A 55 2.40 -5.98 0.76
CA ASP A 55 1.92 -7.15 0.00
C ASP A 55 2.89 -8.34 0.14
N GLN A 56 4.21 -8.09 0.15
CA GLN A 56 5.22 -9.14 0.35
C GLN A 56 5.21 -9.73 1.76
N VAL A 57 5.01 -8.88 2.78
CA VAL A 57 4.87 -9.32 4.17
C VAL A 57 3.62 -10.19 4.31
N GLU A 58 2.49 -9.76 3.76
CA GLU A 58 1.26 -10.55 3.77
C GLU A 58 1.42 -11.90 3.06
N ALA A 59 2.06 -11.93 1.89
CA ALA A 59 2.35 -13.17 1.18
C ALA A 59 3.25 -14.11 1.99
N ARG A 60 4.28 -13.58 2.66
CA ARG A 60 5.17 -14.34 3.54
C ARG A 60 4.44 -14.90 4.75
N ASP A 61 3.60 -14.11 5.38
CA ASP A 61 2.82 -14.52 6.56
C ASP A 61 1.77 -15.57 6.19
N ASN A 62 1.17 -15.46 5.01
CA ASN A 62 0.27 -16.47 4.44
C ASN A 62 0.99 -17.79 4.14
N ALA A 63 2.25 -17.73 3.71
CA ALA A 63 3.07 -18.91 3.42
C ALA A 63 3.71 -19.53 4.68
N SER A 64 3.68 -18.85 5.84
CA SER A 64 4.34 -19.32 7.05
C SER A 64 3.65 -20.58 7.62
N PRO A 65 4.39 -21.68 7.84
CA PRO A 65 3.83 -22.90 8.44
C PRO A 65 3.37 -22.70 9.90
N HIS A 66 3.80 -21.61 10.54
CA HIS A 66 3.42 -21.24 11.91
C HIS A 66 2.01 -20.64 12.00
N ARG A 67 1.41 -20.24 10.86
CA ARG A 67 0.06 -19.67 10.83
C ARG A 67 -1.00 -20.65 11.34
N MET A 68 -0.75 -21.96 11.22
CA MET A 68 -1.63 -23.02 11.70
C MET A 68 -0.86 -24.18 12.35
N SER A 69 0.21 -23.92 13.11
CA SER A 69 0.75 -24.98 13.96
C SER A 69 -0.25 -25.28 15.07
N LEU A 70 -1.18 -26.20 14.82
CA LEU A 70 -1.98 -26.85 15.84
C LEU A 70 -0.99 -27.50 16.81
N SER A 71 -0.78 -26.85 17.97
CA SER A 71 0.05 -27.42 19.03
C SER A 71 -0.53 -28.80 19.35
N LYS A 72 0.27 -29.85 19.14
CA LYS A 72 -0.13 -31.23 19.44
C LYS A 72 -0.42 -31.35 20.94
N GLY A 73 -1.70 -31.28 21.30
CA GLY A 73 -2.28 -31.87 22.51
C GLY A 73 -1.96 -31.23 23.86
N GLY A 74 -1.55 -29.97 23.93
CA GLY A 74 -1.35 -29.24 25.19
C GLY A 74 -2.28 -28.03 25.35
N PRO A 75 -2.51 -27.52 26.58
CA PRO A 75 -3.29 -26.30 26.80
C PRO A 75 -2.60 -25.10 26.11
N LEU A 76 -3.34 -24.46 25.20
CA LEU A 76 -2.89 -23.30 24.43
C LEU A 76 -3.29 -22.01 25.17
N ILE A 77 -2.31 -21.17 25.51
CA ILE A 77 -2.58 -19.81 26.02
C ILE A 77 -2.44 -18.83 24.85
N VAL A 78 -3.50 -18.09 24.56
CA VAL A 78 -3.53 -17.05 23.53
C VAL A 78 -3.75 -15.70 24.20
N SER A 79 -2.84 -14.76 23.94
CA SER A 79 -2.99 -13.37 24.37
C SER A 79 -3.35 -12.51 23.16
N LEU A 80 -4.41 -11.71 23.29
CA LEU A 80 -4.86 -10.79 22.25
C LEU A 80 -4.63 -9.36 22.74
N ASP A 81 -3.92 -8.56 21.96
CA ASP A 81 -3.73 -7.13 22.21
C ASP A 81 -4.42 -6.32 21.11
N GLY A 82 -5.12 -5.25 21.50
CA GLY A 82 -5.98 -4.45 20.63
C GLY A 82 -5.47 -3.03 20.47
N ALA A 83 -5.14 -2.63 19.23
CA ALA A 83 -4.76 -1.27 18.91
C ALA A 83 -5.87 -0.54 18.14
N HIS A 84 -6.25 0.66 18.60
CA HIS A 84 -7.26 1.48 17.94
C HIS A 84 -6.60 2.39 16.88
N THR A 85 -7.01 2.24 15.61
CA THR A 85 -6.54 3.10 14.52
C THR A 85 -7.70 3.76 13.79
N ASN A 86 -7.55 5.05 13.48
CA ASN A 86 -8.56 5.81 12.75
C ASN A 86 -8.38 5.62 11.24
N VAL A 87 -9.13 4.68 10.65
CA VAL A 87 -9.10 4.40 9.20
C VAL A 87 -10.37 4.92 8.53
N ARG A 88 -10.21 5.66 7.43
CA ARG A 88 -11.35 6.06 6.59
C ARG A 88 -11.64 4.98 5.55
N TYR A 89 -12.72 4.23 5.75
CA TYR A 89 -13.26 3.36 4.73
C TYR A 89 -14.09 4.17 3.74
N ARG A 90 -13.69 4.21 2.47
CA ARG A 90 -14.46 4.85 1.40
C ARG A 90 -15.47 3.83 0.87
N ARG A 91 -16.77 4.05 1.05
CA ARG A 91 -17.80 3.14 0.50
C ARG A 91 -17.90 3.30 -1.02
N SER A 92 -18.30 2.24 -1.71
CA SER A 92 -18.47 2.23 -3.18
C SER A 92 -19.44 3.31 -3.69
N HIS A 93 -20.46 3.66 -2.90
CA HIS A 93 -21.38 4.75 -3.22
C HIS A 93 -20.72 6.14 -3.17
N ASP A 94 -19.74 6.34 -2.29
CA ASP A 94 -18.98 7.59 -2.21
C ASP A 94 -18.04 7.75 -3.40
N LEU A 95 -17.49 6.63 -3.90
CA LEU A 95 -16.73 6.58 -5.17
C LEU A 95 -17.62 6.93 -6.37
N GLN A 96 -18.88 6.48 -6.41
CA GLN A 96 -19.83 6.85 -7.46
C GLN A 96 -20.22 8.33 -7.39
N ARG A 97 -20.43 8.89 -6.19
CA ARG A 97 -20.69 10.32 -6.01
C ARG A 97 -19.50 11.20 -6.41
N ASP A 98 -18.28 10.81 -6.06
CA ASP A 98 -17.07 11.55 -6.50
C ASP A 98 -16.86 11.45 -8.01
N ARG A 99 -17.13 10.28 -8.63
CA ARG A 99 -17.12 10.16 -10.10
C ARG A 99 -18.11 11.09 -10.77
N ARG A 100 -19.35 11.16 -10.25
CA ARG A 100 -20.36 12.10 -10.76
C ARG A 100 -19.91 13.55 -10.56
N ARG A 101 -19.33 13.89 -9.41
CA ARG A 101 -18.80 15.23 -9.13
C ARG A 101 -17.65 15.61 -10.09
N CYS A 102 -16.68 14.72 -10.32
CA CYS A 102 -15.58 14.95 -11.26
C CYS A 102 -16.03 15.07 -12.72
N LEU A 103 -17.07 14.31 -13.12
CA LEU A 103 -17.68 14.42 -14.45
C LEU A 103 -18.41 15.75 -14.62
N LEU A 104 -19.10 16.22 -13.58
CA LEU A 104 -19.80 17.50 -13.59
C LEU A 104 -18.83 18.70 -13.47
N SER A 105 -17.65 18.52 -12.86
CA SER A 105 -16.64 19.57 -12.71
C SER A 105 -15.58 19.59 -13.82
N GLY A 106 -15.72 18.76 -14.86
CA GLY A 106 -14.79 18.71 -16.01
C GLY A 106 -13.37 18.24 -15.69
N SER A 107 -13.08 17.77 -14.46
CA SER A 107 -11.73 17.37 -14.05
C SER A 107 -11.50 15.88 -14.31
N GLY A 108 -11.20 15.53 -15.55
CA GLY A 108 -10.87 14.17 -15.96
C GLY A 108 -9.52 13.71 -15.41
N LYS A 109 -9.52 12.89 -14.36
CA LYS A 109 -8.43 11.96 -14.06
C LYS A 109 -9.00 10.56 -13.88
N ALA A 110 -8.83 9.73 -14.91
CA ALA A 110 -9.20 8.32 -14.90
C ALA A 110 -8.19 7.53 -14.05
N ASP A 111 -8.63 7.05 -12.88
CA ASP A 111 -7.79 6.24 -12.01
C ASP A 111 -7.67 4.79 -12.51
N HIS A 112 -6.43 4.34 -12.58
CA HIS A 112 -5.91 3.10 -13.16
C HIS A 112 -6.27 1.79 -12.40
N TYR A 113 -7.16 1.85 -11.40
CA TYR A 113 -7.45 0.72 -10.50
C TYR A 113 -8.50 -0.29 -11.02
N GLY A 114 -9.14 -0.02 -12.17
CA GLY A 114 -10.28 -0.81 -12.66
C GLY A 114 -9.98 -2.14 -13.38
N ARG A 115 -8.70 -2.50 -13.63
CA ARG A 115 -8.39 -3.68 -14.47
C ARG A 115 -8.32 -5.02 -13.73
N HIS A 116 -8.10 -5.05 -12.42
CA HIS A 116 -7.98 -6.33 -11.70
C HIS A 116 -9.33 -6.97 -11.30
N ALA A 117 -10.41 -6.20 -11.23
CA ALA A 117 -11.72 -6.72 -10.82
C ALA A 117 -12.56 -7.31 -11.99
N ALA A 118 -12.12 -7.13 -13.23
CA ALA A 118 -12.89 -7.56 -14.41
C ALA A 118 -12.52 -8.96 -14.92
N GLN A 119 -11.40 -9.55 -14.48
CA GLN A 119 -10.94 -10.85 -15.00
C GLN A 119 -11.49 -12.07 -14.26
N SER A 120 -12.14 -11.89 -13.11
CA SER A 120 -12.69 -13.00 -12.30
C SER A 120 -14.19 -13.28 -12.53
N ARG A 121 -14.82 -12.67 -13.54
CA ARG A 121 -16.25 -12.89 -13.89
C ARG A 121 -16.49 -13.61 -15.22
N LEU A 122 -15.44 -14.04 -15.92
CA LEU A 122 -15.54 -14.79 -17.20
C LEU A 122 -15.11 -16.26 -17.10
N ALA A 123 -14.98 -16.79 -15.88
CA ALA A 123 -14.78 -18.22 -15.62
C ALA A 123 -15.88 -18.73 -14.70
N ARG A 124 -17.10 -18.82 -15.23
CA ARG A 124 -18.17 -19.71 -14.77
C ARG A 124 -18.97 -20.15 -15.97
#